data_AF-A0A174Q8R5-F1
#
_entry.id   AF-A0A174Q8R5-F1
#
_cell.length_a   1.000
_cell.length_b   1.000
_cell.length_c   1.000
_cell.angle_alpha   90.00
_cell.angle_beta   90.00
_cell.angle_gamma   90.00
#
_symmetry.space_group_name_H-M   'P 1'
#
loop_
_entity.id
_entity.type
_entity.pdbx_description
1 polymer ?
#
loop_
_entity_poly.entity_id
_entity_poly.type
_entity_poly.pdbx_seq_one_letter_code
_entity_poly.pdbx_strand_id
1 'polypeptide(L)'
;MVESEINKRYCQSCGMPLRFDVEEYLGTNSDGSRSDEFCYYCLKDGKYIVDISMWEMIDIWIKYTDKYNEYADTDYSPKELREILDKRLPTLNRWRQKQETSSLHHKMIQNIIVYINGHLTEALDTGTLSSMSGLSKFHFRRVFRTATGENIGSYIQRLRIEHVAHLLISTDYTLKQIIEQTSYQTKYSIAKAFKKHFGISTSQYREKHRPNGENPATNIKPEIKVISPIKIFCIEVGEAYKNKLKYRLLWNKLLHHAEQYEADPRYDKFISLSMDDPSITPTEKCRFYLGITLRDDTKARPSPGIMQIPGGRYAVFRHTGSYSSLHKVYRSIYEEWFTKSKYYPQSTFSFEMYMNHPSTTETSELLTEIYIPVIRK
;
A
#
# COMPACT_ATOMS: atom_id res chain seq x y z
N MET A 1 33.09 -42.70 -3.29
CA MET A 1 31.67 -42.49 -3.63
C MET A 1 31.59 -41.25 -4.50
N VAL A 2 31.52 -41.51 -5.80
CA VAL A 2 31.32 -40.51 -6.85
C VAL A 2 29.81 -40.35 -7.00
N GLU A 3 29.29 -39.15 -6.78
CA GLU A 3 28.32 -38.51 -7.67
C GLU A 3 28.21 -37.03 -7.29
N SER A 4 28.87 -36.27 -8.16
CA SER A 4 29.01 -34.83 -8.32
C SER A 4 27.88 -33.94 -7.77
N GLU A 5 28.32 -32.83 -7.20
CA GLU A 5 27.69 -31.52 -7.32
C GLU A 5 27.17 -31.27 -8.75
N ILE A 6 25.96 -31.71 -9.07
CA ILE A 6 25.23 -31.17 -10.21
C ILE A 6 24.85 -29.75 -9.81
N ASN A 7 25.76 -28.87 -10.17
CA ASN A 7 25.60 -27.46 -10.42
C ASN A 7 24.32 -27.26 -11.27
N LYS A 8 23.11 -27.32 -10.67
CA LYS A 8 21.85 -27.03 -11.37
C LYS A 8 21.86 -25.54 -11.70
N ARG A 9 22.55 -25.16 -12.78
CA ARG A 9 22.45 -23.84 -13.39
C ARG A 9 21.03 -23.75 -13.93
N TYR A 10 20.19 -22.99 -13.24
CA TYR A 10 18.85 -22.71 -13.70
C TYR A 10 18.91 -21.70 -14.84
N CYS A 11 17.98 -21.84 -15.79
CA CYS A 11 17.74 -20.84 -16.82
C CYS A 11 17.53 -19.49 -16.14
N GLN A 12 18.34 -18.49 -16.49
CA GLN A 12 18.35 -17.13 -15.93
C GLN A 12 17.12 -16.29 -16.34
N SER A 13 16.11 -16.94 -16.90
CA SER A 13 14.80 -16.39 -17.24
C SER A 13 13.70 -17.24 -16.59
N CYS A 14 13.41 -18.44 -17.08
CA CYS A 14 12.26 -19.19 -16.58
C CYS A 14 12.52 -19.94 -15.27
N GLY A 15 13.76 -20.05 -14.81
CA GLY A 15 14.10 -20.72 -13.55
C GLY A 15 14.01 -22.25 -13.59
N MET A 16 13.86 -22.87 -14.77
CA MET A 16 13.95 -24.32 -14.97
C MET A 16 15.42 -24.78 -15.01
N PRO A 17 15.77 -26.00 -14.57
CA PRO A 17 17.13 -26.51 -14.72
C PRO A 17 17.58 -26.54 -16.18
N LEU A 18 18.82 -26.10 -16.45
CA LEU A 18 19.43 -26.27 -17.76
C LEU A 18 19.94 -27.70 -17.91
N ARG A 19 19.67 -28.29 -19.09
CA ARG A 19 20.10 -29.62 -19.49
C ARG A 19 21.23 -29.46 -20.51
N PHE A 20 22.47 -29.48 -20.02
CA PHE A 20 23.66 -29.38 -20.87
C PHE A 20 23.96 -30.67 -21.63
N ASP A 21 23.31 -31.77 -21.25
CA ASP A 21 23.35 -33.06 -21.93
C ASP A 21 22.51 -33.09 -23.22
N VAL A 22 21.65 -32.07 -23.45
CA VAL A 22 20.80 -31.95 -24.64
C VAL A 22 20.93 -30.55 -25.23
N GLU A 23 21.82 -30.37 -26.22
CA GLU A 23 22.11 -29.04 -26.81
C GLU A 23 20.87 -28.33 -27.36
N GLU A 24 19.88 -29.07 -27.85
CA GLU A 24 18.62 -28.53 -28.38
C GLU A 24 17.80 -27.79 -27.32
N TYR A 25 18.01 -28.09 -26.04
CA TYR A 25 17.30 -27.46 -24.93
C TYR A 25 17.96 -26.16 -24.45
N LEU A 26 19.14 -25.83 -24.98
CA LEU A 26 19.83 -24.58 -24.74
C LEU A 26 19.38 -23.51 -25.74
N GLY A 27 19.23 -22.28 -25.24
CA GLY A 27 18.93 -21.12 -26.07
C GLY A 27 20.06 -20.80 -27.04
N THR A 28 19.83 -19.84 -27.93
CA THR A 28 20.82 -19.41 -28.92
C THR A 28 21.17 -17.94 -28.70
N ASN A 29 22.47 -17.65 -28.65
CA ASN A 29 23.02 -16.29 -28.53
C ASN A 29 23.02 -15.59 -29.90
N SER A 30 23.31 -14.27 -29.93
CA SER A 30 23.30 -13.48 -31.17
C SER A 30 24.38 -13.88 -32.19
N ASP A 31 25.45 -14.53 -31.73
CA ASP A 31 26.52 -15.08 -32.55
C ASP A 31 26.25 -16.51 -33.04
N GLY A 32 25.07 -17.07 -32.73
CA GLY A 32 24.69 -18.43 -33.08
C GLY A 32 25.17 -19.51 -32.10
N SER A 33 25.95 -19.15 -31.08
CA SER A 33 26.40 -20.11 -30.05
C SER A 33 25.25 -20.53 -29.12
N ARG A 34 25.39 -21.69 -28.45
CA ARG A 34 24.45 -22.14 -27.43
C ARG A 34 24.63 -21.31 -26.15
N SER A 35 23.52 -20.90 -25.56
CA SER A 35 23.50 -20.17 -24.29
C SER A 35 23.74 -21.12 -23.12
N ASP A 36 24.67 -20.75 -22.23
CA ASP A 36 24.89 -21.44 -20.95
C ASP A 36 24.06 -20.86 -19.79
N GLU A 37 23.29 -19.80 -20.08
CA GLU A 37 22.44 -19.12 -19.12
C GLU A 37 20.94 -19.30 -19.39
N PHE A 38 20.52 -19.52 -20.64
CA PHE A 38 19.09 -19.51 -21.01
C PHE A 38 18.70 -20.78 -21.78
N CYS A 39 17.46 -21.24 -21.57
CA CYS A 39 16.89 -22.35 -22.32
C CYS A 39 16.28 -21.92 -23.66
N TYR A 40 16.02 -22.89 -24.53
CA TYR A 40 15.46 -22.67 -25.86
C TYR A 40 14.06 -22.06 -25.89
N TYR A 41 13.29 -22.15 -24.80
CA TYR A 41 12.00 -21.44 -24.68
C TYR A 41 12.16 -19.96 -24.32
N CYS A 42 13.32 -19.58 -23.76
CA CYS A 42 13.55 -18.23 -23.28
C CYS A 42 14.35 -17.39 -24.26
N LEU A 43 15.37 -17.94 -24.92
CA LEU A 43 16.30 -17.17 -25.75
C LEU A 43 16.53 -17.82 -27.12
N LYS A 44 16.36 -17.05 -28.18
CA LYS A 44 16.71 -17.42 -29.55
C LYS A 44 17.36 -16.24 -30.26
N ASP A 45 18.47 -16.49 -30.96
CA ASP A 45 19.26 -15.51 -31.70
C ASP A 45 19.58 -14.24 -30.86
N GLY A 46 19.89 -14.43 -29.57
CA GLY A 46 20.20 -13.37 -28.62
C GLY A 46 19.00 -12.53 -28.14
N LYS A 47 17.77 -12.93 -28.48
CA LYS A 47 16.54 -12.23 -28.10
C LYS A 47 15.63 -13.12 -27.27
N TYR A 48 14.93 -12.50 -26.31
CA TYR A 48 13.90 -13.21 -25.57
C TYR A 48 12.72 -13.56 -26.48
N ILE A 49 12.31 -14.82 -26.49
CA ILE A 49 11.26 -15.33 -27.38
C ILE A 49 9.87 -14.82 -26.97
N VAL A 50 9.70 -14.57 -25.66
CA VAL A 50 8.43 -14.14 -25.08
C VAL A 50 8.63 -12.87 -24.26
N ASP A 51 7.84 -11.83 -24.50
CA ASP A 51 7.78 -10.62 -23.66
C ASP A 51 6.69 -10.75 -22.59
N ILE A 52 7.05 -11.39 -21.48
CA ILE A 52 6.16 -11.68 -20.35
C ILE A 52 6.79 -11.20 -19.04
N SER A 53 5.96 -11.01 -18.01
CA SER A 53 6.43 -10.72 -16.66
C SER A 53 7.01 -11.95 -15.97
N MET A 54 7.77 -11.67 -14.91
CA MET A 54 8.16 -12.69 -13.94
C MET A 54 6.93 -13.45 -13.39
N TRP A 55 5.84 -12.75 -13.07
CA TRP A 55 4.62 -13.37 -12.54
C TRP A 55 3.91 -14.24 -13.57
N GLU A 56 3.80 -13.79 -14.81
CA GLU A 56 3.24 -14.57 -15.92
C GLU A 56 4.12 -15.79 -16.20
N MET A 57 5.45 -15.67 -16.04
CA MET A 57 6.36 -16.81 -16.11
C MET A 57 6.09 -17.82 -14.99
N ILE A 58 5.85 -17.36 -13.75
CA ILE A 58 5.43 -18.22 -12.64
C ILE A 58 4.10 -18.89 -12.96
N ASP A 59 3.08 -18.13 -13.36
CA ASP A 59 1.75 -18.64 -13.64
C ASP A 59 1.75 -19.66 -14.81
N ILE A 60 2.61 -19.47 -15.82
CA ILE A 60 2.86 -20.47 -16.87
C ILE A 60 3.38 -21.77 -16.25
N TRP A 61 4.38 -21.71 -15.38
CA TRP A 61 4.90 -22.92 -14.74
C TRP A 61 3.91 -23.58 -13.79
N ILE A 62 3.09 -22.81 -13.07
CA ILE A 62 2.04 -23.36 -12.22
C ILE A 62 1.01 -24.10 -13.09
N LYS A 63 0.63 -23.52 -14.24
CA LYS A 63 -0.26 -24.17 -15.21
C LYS A 63 0.33 -25.45 -15.82
N TYR A 64 1.65 -25.51 -15.97
CA TYR A 64 2.38 -26.65 -16.56
C TYR A 64 3.33 -27.30 -15.55
N THR A 65 2.85 -27.51 -14.32
CA THR A 65 3.67 -28.06 -13.21
C THR A 65 4.24 -29.43 -13.57
N ASP A 66 3.47 -30.30 -14.21
CA ASP A 66 3.91 -31.63 -14.64
C ASP A 66 5.13 -31.57 -15.58
N LYS A 67 5.13 -30.62 -16.52
CA LYS A 67 6.27 -30.41 -17.43
C LYS A 67 7.48 -29.86 -16.69
N TYR A 68 7.27 -28.94 -15.75
CA TYR A 68 8.37 -28.44 -14.93
C TYR A 68 9.02 -29.60 -14.16
N ASN A 69 8.21 -30.46 -13.55
CA ASN A 69 8.63 -31.64 -12.80
C ASN A 69 9.41 -32.63 -13.67
N GLU A 70 8.93 -32.89 -14.90
CA GLU A 70 9.63 -33.71 -15.90
C GLU A 70 11.04 -33.16 -16.21
N TYR A 71 11.15 -31.85 -16.46
CA TYR A 71 12.45 -31.24 -16.78
C TYR A 71 13.37 -31.13 -15.57
N ALA A 72 12.81 -30.90 -14.38
CA ALA A 72 13.57 -30.62 -13.18
C ALA A 72 13.94 -31.86 -12.36
N ASP A 73 13.35 -33.00 -12.71
CA ASP A 73 13.36 -34.25 -11.95
C ASP A 73 12.89 -34.01 -10.52
N THR A 74 11.64 -33.52 -10.41
CA THR A 74 10.98 -33.15 -9.15
C THR A 74 9.53 -33.61 -9.14
N ASP A 75 8.87 -33.58 -7.98
CA ASP A 75 7.45 -33.90 -7.83
C ASP A 75 6.74 -32.82 -7.00
N TYR A 76 6.87 -31.56 -7.42
CA TYR A 76 6.24 -30.43 -6.72
C TYR A 76 4.74 -30.36 -7.04
N SER A 77 3.93 -30.06 -6.02
CA SER A 77 2.58 -29.56 -6.25
C SER A 77 2.61 -28.14 -6.85
N PRO A 78 1.52 -27.68 -7.52
CA PRO A 78 1.44 -26.32 -8.05
C PRO A 78 1.67 -25.23 -6.99
N LYS A 79 1.28 -25.49 -5.74
CA LYS A 79 1.48 -24.55 -4.63
C LYS A 79 2.96 -24.47 -4.23
N GLU A 80 3.63 -25.61 -4.07
CA GLU A 80 5.05 -25.67 -3.72
C GLU A 80 5.93 -25.06 -4.81
N LEU A 81 5.62 -25.37 -6.07
CA LEU A 81 6.32 -24.79 -7.21
C LEU A 81 6.20 -23.26 -7.20
N ARG A 82 5.04 -22.71 -6.85
CA ARG A 82 4.84 -21.26 -6.72
C ARG A 82 5.74 -20.65 -5.67
N GLU A 83 5.79 -21.24 -4.48
CA GLU A 83 6.65 -20.75 -3.39
C GLU A 83 8.15 -20.81 -3.76
N ILE A 84 8.57 -21.82 -4.52
CA ILE A 84 9.94 -21.96 -5.02
C ILE A 84 10.25 -20.88 -6.05
N LEU A 85 9.39 -20.72 -7.06
CA LEU A 85 9.61 -19.76 -8.15
C LEU A 85 9.50 -18.31 -7.67
N ASP A 86 8.62 -18.01 -6.72
CA ASP A 86 8.50 -16.70 -6.07
C ASP A 86 9.82 -16.27 -5.41
N LYS A 87 10.59 -17.24 -4.89
CA LYS A 87 11.92 -16.98 -4.30
C LYS A 87 13.03 -16.94 -5.36
N ARG A 88 12.98 -17.83 -6.36
CA ARG A 88 14.06 -18.01 -7.33
C ARG A 88 14.05 -16.93 -8.41
N LEU A 89 12.92 -16.68 -9.06
CA LEU A 89 12.89 -15.83 -10.24
C LEU A 89 13.44 -14.40 -9.98
N PRO A 90 13.15 -13.73 -8.86
CA PRO A 90 13.69 -12.39 -8.59
C PRO A 90 15.22 -12.28 -8.59
N THR A 91 15.95 -13.40 -8.44
CA THR A 91 17.42 -13.41 -8.39
C THR A 91 18.07 -13.65 -9.75
N LEU A 92 17.31 -14.09 -10.75
CA LEU A 92 17.82 -14.47 -12.08
C LEU A 92 18.12 -13.25 -12.95
N ASN A 93 19.12 -13.31 -13.84
CA ASN A 93 19.57 -12.16 -14.63
C ASN A 93 18.44 -11.40 -15.37
N ARG A 94 17.45 -12.10 -15.92
CA ARG A 94 16.32 -11.46 -16.63
C ARG A 94 15.45 -10.59 -15.72
N TRP A 95 15.28 -10.99 -14.47
CA TRP A 95 14.33 -10.37 -13.54
C TRP A 95 15.00 -9.58 -12.43
N ARG A 96 16.28 -9.86 -12.16
CA ARG A 96 17.12 -9.18 -11.19
C ARG A 96 17.19 -7.72 -11.57
N GLN A 97 16.32 -6.92 -10.96
CA GLN A 97 16.35 -5.49 -11.12
C GLN A 97 17.66 -4.96 -10.55
N LYS A 98 18.34 -4.09 -11.31
CA LYS A 98 19.36 -3.22 -10.72
C LYS A 98 18.72 -2.46 -9.57
N GLN A 99 19.40 -2.34 -8.43
CA GLN A 99 18.86 -1.66 -7.24
C GLN A 99 18.34 -0.25 -7.57
N GLU A 100 19.00 0.44 -8.50
CA GLU A 100 18.57 1.74 -9.02
C GLU A 100 17.20 1.70 -9.72
N THR A 101 16.93 0.69 -10.55
CA THR A 101 15.64 0.53 -11.23
C THR A 101 14.53 0.22 -10.22
N SER A 102 14.82 -0.63 -9.23
CA SER A 102 13.87 -0.97 -8.17
C SER A 102 13.51 0.26 -7.32
N SER A 103 14.50 1.07 -6.94
CA SER A 103 14.29 2.29 -6.16
C SER A 103 13.51 3.36 -6.94
N LEU A 104 13.77 3.51 -8.24
CA LEU A 104 13.02 4.39 -9.14
C LEU A 104 11.55 3.95 -9.28
N HIS A 105 11.31 2.65 -9.51
CA HIS A 105 9.95 2.11 -9.57
C HIS A 105 9.19 2.32 -8.26
N HIS A 106 9.83 2.07 -7.12
CA HIS A 106 9.22 2.31 -5.81
C HIS A 106 8.84 3.79 -5.63
N LYS A 107 9.76 4.71 -5.93
CA LYS A 107 9.49 6.16 -5.88
C LYS A 107 8.32 6.56 -6.78
N MET A 108 8.30 6.05 -8.00
CA MET A 108 7.25 6.32 -8.98
C MET A 108 5.88 5.83 -8.49
N ILE A 109 5.79 4.59 -7.97
CA ILE A 109 4.53 4.05 -7.45
C ILE A 109 4.03 4.86 -6.25
N GLN A 110 4.92 5.25 -5.33
CA GLN A 110 4.55 6.08 -4.18
C GLN A 110 3.96 7.42 -4.62
N ASN A 111 4.57 8.10 -5.59
CA ASN A 111 4.03 9.35 -6.15
C ASN A 111 2.63 9.16 -6.76
N ILE A 112 2.40 8.03 -7.45
CA ILE A 112 1.11 7.71 -8.05
C ILE A 112 0.05 7.40 -6.98
N ILE A 113 0.41 6.70 -5.90
CA ILE A 113 -0.49 6.47 -4.76
C ILE A 113 -0.90 7.79 -4.12
N VAL A 114 0.07 8.68 -3.87
CA VAL A 114 -0.21 10.03 -3.34
C VAL A 114 -1.15 10.79 -4.28
N TYR A 115 -0.91 10.74 -5.59
CA TYR A 115 -1.80 11.38 -6.57
C TYR A 115 -3.20 10.79 -6.54
N ILE A 116 -3.34 9.45 -6.57
CA ILE A 116 -4.65 8.77 -6.49
C ILE A 116 -5.42 9.26 -5.26
N ASN A 117 -4.76 9.35 -4.09
CA ASN A 117 -5.39 9.77 -2.84
C ASN A 117 -5.95 11.20 -2.88
N GLY A 118 -5.22 12.12 -3.51
CA GLY A 118 -5.67 13.50 -3.68
C GLY A 118 -6.84 13.68 -4.66
N HIS A 119 -7.09 12.69 -5.53
CA HIS A 119 -8.01 12.80 -6.66
C HIS A 119 -9.03 11.64 -6.71
N LEU A 120 -9.31 10.97 -5.58
CA LEU A 120 -10.21 9.80 -5.53
C LEU A 120 -11.64 10.11 -5.99
N THR A 121 -12.10 11.34 -5.77
CA THR A 121 -13.44 11.82 -6.15
C THR A 121 -13.52 12.27 -7.61
N GLU A 122 -12.38 12.37 -8.29
CA GLU A 122 -12.27 12.84 -9.67
C GLU A 122 -12.22 11.69 -10.69
N ALA A 123 -12.30 12.04 -11.98
CA ALA A 123 -12.15 11.09 -13.07
C ALA A 123 -10.68 10.65 -13.24
N LEU A 124 -10.29 9.58 -12.53
CA LEU A 124 -8.98 8.94 -12.69
C LEU A 124 -8.93 8.01 -13.91
N ASP A 125 -8.18 8.42 -14.95
CA ASP A 125 -7.87 7.56 -16.09
C ASP A 125 -6.53 6.81 -15.90
N THR A 126 -6.54 5.52 -16.22
CA THR A 126 -5.33 4.68 -16.17
C THR A 126 -4.28 5.07 -17.21
N GLY A 127 -4.67 5.70 -18.32
CA GLY A 127 -3.75 6.29 -19.28
C GLY A 127 -2.98 7.46 -18.66
N THR A 128 -3.68 8.41 -18.04
CA THR A 128 -3.06 9.53 -17.32
C THR A 128 -2.08 9.07 -16.24
N LEU A 129 -2.48 8.13 -15.39
CA LEU A 129 -1.59 7.59 -14.34
C LEU A 129 -0.37 6.87 -14.93
N SER A 130 -0.54 6.20 -16.08
CA SER A 130 0.58 5.57 -16.78
C SER A 130 1.55 6.61 -17.34
N SER A 131 1.07 7.72 -17.91
CA SER A 131 1.94 8.76 -18.47
C SER A 131 2.79 9.45 -17.39
N MET A 132 2.29 9.53 -16.16
CA MET A 132 3.06 10.02 -15.00
C MET A 132 4.24 9.12 -14.62
N SER A 133 4.21 7.84 -15.01
CA SER A 133 5.24 6.86 -14.63
C SER A 133 6.48 6.90 -15.52
N GLY A 134 6.39 7.47 -16.73
CA GLY A 134 7.43 7.33 -17.76
C GLY A 134 7.57 5.90 -18.32
N LEU A 135 6.66 4.99 -17.96
CA LEU A 135 6.65 3.59 -18.39
C LEU A 135 5.54 3.34 -19.42
N SER A 136 5.71 2.27 -20.22
CA SER A 136 4.60 1.77 -21.04
C SER A 136 3.43 1.32 -20.16
N LYS A 137 2.20 1.40 -20.68
CA LYS A 137 0.97 1.04 -19.95
C LYS A 137 0.99 -0.38 -19.39
N PHE A 138 1.55 -1.32 -20.13
CA PHE A 138 1.68 -2.71 -19.68
C PHE A 138 2.71 -2.85 -18.55
N HIS A 139 3.88 -2.22 -18.69
CA HIS A 139 4.91 -2.27 -17.67
C HIS A 139 4.47 -1.56 -16.39
N PHE A 140 3.85 -0.38 -16.50
CA PHE A 140 3.29 0.36 -15.38
C PHE A 140 2.30 -0.48 -14.56
N ARG A 141 1.30 -1.10 -15.22
CA ARG A 141 0.30 -1.95 -14.54
C ARG A 141 0.95 -3.09 -13.75
N ARG A 142 2.01 -3.68 -14.30
CA ARG A 142 2.77 -4.78 -13.70
C ARG A 142 3.59 -4.32 -12.50
N VAL A 143 4.30 -3.20 -12.63
CA VAL A 143 5.06 -2.59 -11.54
C VAL A 143 4.11 -2.19 -10.40
N PHE A 144 2.98 -1.57 -10.72
CA PHE A 144 1.96 -1.19 -9.74
C PHE A 144 1.40 -2.41 -8.99
N ARG A 145 1.03 -3.47 -9.70
CA ARG A 145 0.53 -4.70 -9.08
C ARG A 145 1.58 -5.38 -8.21
N THR A 146 2.84 -5.37 -8.63
CA THR A 146 3.94 -5.94 -7.84
C THR A 146 4.16 -5.14 -6.55
N ALA A 147 4.05 -3.82 -6.61
CA ALA A 147 4.27 -2.95 -5.46
C ALA A 147 3.09 -2.93 -4.47
N THR A 148 1.84 -2.98 -4.97
CA THR A 148 0.63 -2.81 -4.14
C THR A 148 -0.14 -4.11 -3.88
N GLY A 149 0.21 -5.18 -4.58
CA GLY A 149 -0.54 -6.44 -4.59
C GLY A 149 -1.88 -6.37 -5.35
N GLU A 150 -2.25 -5.23 -5.92
CA GLU A 150 -3.53 -5.02 -6.61
C GLU A 150 -3.33 -4.44 -8.01
N ASN A 151 -4.20 -4.79 -8.96
CA ASN A 151 -4.23 -4.03 -10.19
C ASN A 151 -4.76 -2.61 -9.90
N ILE A 152 -4.27 -1.61 -10.63
CA ILE A 152 -4.58 -0.20 -10.36
C ILE A 152 -6.08 0.14 -10.39
N GLY A 153 -6.84 -0.50 -11.28
CA GLY A 153 -8.28 -0.30 -11.36
C GLY A 153 -9.01 -0.81 -10.12
N SER A 154 -8.68 -2.03 -9.68
CA SER A 154 -9.21 -2.62 -8.45
C SER A 154 -8.77 -1.83 -7.21
N TYR A 155 -7.53 -1.33 -7.18
CA TYR A 155 -7.04 -0.48 -6.09
C TYR A 155 -7.88 0.80 -5.96
N ILE A 156 -8.04 1.57 -7.06
CA ILE A 156 -8.87 2.78 -7.07
C ILE A 156 -10.33 2.47 -6.69
N GLN A 157 -10.87 1.40 -7.26
CA GLN A 157 -12.24 0.96 -7.01
C GLN A 157 -12.48 0.60 -5.53
N ARG A 158 -11.49 -0.06 -4.89
CA ARG A 158 -11.51 -0.38 -3.47
C ARG A 158 -11.51 0.89 -2.62
N LEU A 159 -10.56 1.79 -2.85
CA LEU A 159 -10.50 3.05 -2.09
C LEU A 159 -11.79 3.88 -2.20
N ARG A 160 -12.38 3.93 -3.39
CA ARG A 160 -13.66 4.62 -3.61
C ARG A 160 -14.82 3.97 -2.85
N ILE A 161 -14.88 2.65 -2.79
CA ILE A 161 -15.99 1.97 -2.10
C ILE A 161 -15.82 1.98 -0.58
N GLU A 162 -14.58 1.93 -0.09
CA GLU A 162 -14.23 2.16 1.32
C GLU A 162 -14.57 3.60 1.73
N HIS A 163 -14.31 4.60 0.87
CA HIS A 163 -14.76 5.97 1.10
C HIS A 163 -16.28 6.11 1.17
N VAL A 164 -17.03 5.39 0.32
CA VAL A 164 -18.51 5.31 0.43
C VAL A 164 -18.92 4.73 1.78
N ALA A 165 -18.29 3.65 2.24
CA ALA A 165 -18.58 3.05 3.54
C ALA A 165 -18.34 4.05 4.68
N HIS A 166 -17.24 4.80 4.59
CA HIS A 166 -16.91 5.84 5.55
C HIS A 166 -17.97 6.94 5.61
N LEU A 167 -18.44 7.43 4.45
CA LEU A 167 -19.53 8.41 4.39
C LEU A 167 -20.84 7.84 4.94
N LEU A 168 -21.12 6.55 4.75
CA LEU A 168 -22.33 5.90 5.27
C LEU A 168 -22.36 5.83 6.81
N ILE A 169 -21.21 5.78 7.48
CA ILE A 169 -21.15 5.69 8.95
C ILE A 169 -20.99 7.06 9.62
N SER A 170 -20.29 7.98 8.97
CA SER A 170 -19.89 9.27 9.57
C SER A 170 -20.76 10.47 9.16
N THR A 171 -21.70 10.28 8.24
CA THR A 171 -22.61 11.35 7.77
C THR A 171 -24.05 10.85 7.67
N ASP A 172 -25.01 11.76 7.67
CA ASP A 172 -26.42 11.51 7.34
C ASP A 172 -26.72 11.70 5.84
N TYR A 173 -25.68 11.75 4.98
CA TYR A 173 -25.86 11.89 3.54
C TYR A 173 -26.75 10.79 2.95
N THR A 174 -27.71 11.22 2.14
CA THR A 174 -28.46 10.32 1.27
C THR A 174 -27.53 9.70 0.23
N LEU A 175 -27.93 8.57 -0.37
CA LEU A 175 -27.18 8.00 -1.50
C LEU A 175 -27.06 8.97 -2.69
N LYS A 176 -27.93 9.97 -2.80
CA LYS A 176 -27.82 11.01 -3.82
C LYS A 176 -26.66 11.97 -3.50
N GLN A 177 -26.53 12.40 -2.25
CA GLN A 177 -25.42 13.26 -1.82
C GLN A 177 -24.08 12.51 -1.83
N ILE A 178 -24.06 11.23 -1.47
CA ILE A 178 -22.84 10.41 -1.56
C ILE A 178 -22.33 10.30 -3.01
N ILE A 179 -23.23 10.29 -4.00
CA ILE A 179 -22.83 10.33 -5.42
C ILE A 179 -22.03 11.61 -5.71
N GLU A 180 -22.48 12.76 -5.21
CA GLU A 180 -21.81 14.06 -5.41
C GLU A 180 -20.44 14.14 -4.73
N GLN A 181 -20.20 13.31 -3.71
CA GLN A 181 -18.92 13.19 -2.99
C GLN A 181 -18.01 12.10 -3.57
N THR A 182 -18.39 11.46 -4.67
CA THR A 182 -17.64 10.35 -5.27
C THR A 182 -17.62 10.47 -6.79
N SER A 183 -16.80 9.65 -7.46
CA SER A 183 -16.76 9.65 -8.92
C SER A 183 -17.88 8.79 -9.56
N TYR A 184 -18.79 8.22 -8.78
CA TYR A 184 -19.85 7.34 -9.29
C TYR A 184 -20.96 8.15 -9.94
N GLN A 185 -21.53 7.66 -11.03
CA GLN A 185 -22.57 8.40 -11.76
C GLN A 185 -23.99 8.01 -11.35
N THR A 186 -24.19 6.84 -10.74
CA THR A 186 -25.54 6.33 -10.45
C THR A 186 -25.63 5.58 -9.12
N LYS A 187 -26.79 5.64 -8.48
CA LYS A 187 -27.08 4.89 -7.23
C LYS A 187 -26.91 3.38 -7.44
N TYR A 188 -27.29 2.89 -8.61
CA TYR A 188 -27.14 1.47 -8.98
C TYR A 188 -25.67 1.04 -9.01
N SER A 189 -24.79 1.86 -9.59
CA SER A 189 -23.35 1.56 -9.66
C SER A 189 -22.72 1.45 -8.27
N ILE A 190 -23.05 2.38 -7.35
CA ILE A 190 -22.63 2.31 -5.95
C ILE A 190 -23.18 1.07 -5.28
N ALA A 191 -24.50 0.84 -5.34
CA ALA A 191 -25.12 -0.29 -4.64
C ALA A 191 -24.56 -1.65 -5.10
N LYS A 192 -24.32 -1.82 -6.42
CA LYS A 192 -23.73 -3.03 -7.00
C LYS A 192 -22.28 -3.22 -6.55
N ALA A 193 -21.46 -2.18 -6.64
CA ALA A 193 -20.06 -2.24 -6.21
C ALA A 193 -19.94 -2.48 -4.69
N PHE A 194 -20.78 -1.82 -3.91
CA PHE A 194 -20.81 -1.91 -2.45
C PHE A 194 -21.16 -3.32 -1.99
N LYS A 195 -22.27 -3.88 -2.51
CA LYS A 195 -22.68 -5.25 -2.19
C LYS A 195 -21.64 -6.29 -2.62
N LYS A 196 -20.95 -6.07 -3.74
CA LYS A 196 -19.85 -6.93 -4.18
C LYS A 196 -18.66 -6.89 -3.22
N HIS A 197 -18.36 -5.71 -2.65
CA HIS A 197 -17.20 -5.53 -1.78
C HIS A 197 -17.47 -5.93 -0.32
N PHE A 198 -18.59 -5.49 0.26
CA PHE A 198 -18.92 -5.70 1.68
C PHE A 198 -19.92 -6.85 1.93
N GLY A 199 -20.47 -7.46 0.87
CA GLY A 199 -21.46 -8.54 0.96
C GLY A 199 -22.89 -8.10 1.33
N ILE A 200 -23.06 -6.90 1.88
CA ILE A 200 -24.36 -6.35 2.33
C ILE A 200 -24.74 -5.06 1.58
N SER A 201 -26.00 -4.65 1.65
CA SER A 201 -26.44 -3.38 1.04
C SER A 201 -25.92 -2.17 1.81
N THR A 202 -25.90 -1.00 1.15
CA THR A 202 -25.56 0.28 1.79
C THR A 202 -26.49 0.62 2.96
N SER A 203 -27.78 0.29 2.86
CA SER A 203 -28.76 0.49 3.93
C SER A 203 -28.50 -0.42 5.13
N GLN A 204 -28.23 -1.71 4.89
CA GLN A 204 -27.87 -2.66 5.94
C GLN A 204 -26.56 -2.26 6.62
N TYR A 205 -25.58 -1.79 5.85
CA TYR A 205 -24.31 -1.32 6.37
C TYR A 205 -24.47 -0.11 7.30
N ARG A 206 -25.27 0.88 6.86
CA ARG A 206 -25.60 2.05 7.68
C ARG A 206 -26.31 1.65 8.98
N GLU A 207 -27.28 0.74 8.90
CA GLU A 207 -28.01 0.26 10.09
C GLU A 207 -27.09 -0.45 11.08
N LYS A 208 -26.20 -1.32 10.58
CA LYS A 208 -25.25 -2.08 11.42
C LYS A 208 -24.32 -1.17 12.24
N HIS A 209 -23.97 0.00 11.71
CA HIS A 209 -23.06 0.95 12.34
C HIS A 209 -23.80 2.14 12.97
N ARG A 210 -25.13 2.06 13.12
CA ARG A 210 -25.84 3.04 13.93
C ARG A 210 -25.39 2.89 15.39
N PRO A 211 -25.14 4.00 16.10
CA PRO A 211 -24.79 3.95 17.50
C PRO A 211 -25.93 3.32 18.31
N ASN A 212 -25.68 2.15 18.89
CA ASN A 212 -26.60 1.45 19.77
C ASN A 212 -26.36 1.89 21.23
N GLY A 213 -27.01 2.97 21.64
CA GLY A 213 -26.96 3.48 23.02
C GLY A 213 -25.72 4.33 23.36
N GLU A 214 -25.74 4.97 24.53
CA GLU A 214 -24.62 5.76 25.04
C GLU A 214 -23.49 4.83 25.49
N ASN A 215 -22.38 4.81 24.76
CA ASN A 215 -21.16 4.18 25.24
C ASN A 215 -20.50 5.13 26.27
N PRO A 216 -20.31 4.74 27.54
CA PRO A 216 -19.78 5.64 28.59
C PRO A 216 -18.37 6.18 28.31
N ALA A 217 -17.66 5.64 27.31
CA ALA A 217 -16.36 6.12 26.85
C ALA A 217 -16.38 7.43 26.04
N THR A 218 -17.55 8.07 25.86
CA THR A 218 -17.80 9.02 24.75
C THR A 218 -17.87 10.50 25.12
N ASN A 219 -17.43 10.91 26.30
CA ASN A 219 -17.32 12.33 26.62
C ASN A 219 -16.07 12.98 25.98
N ILE A 220 -15.74 12.58 24.74
CA ILE A 220 -14.61 13.09 23.98
C ILE A 220 -15.06 14.41 23.34
N LYS A 221 -14.56 15.51 23.88
CA LYS A 221 -14.81 16.85 23.34
C LYS A 221 -13.61 17.27 22.51
N PRO A 222 -13.73 17.34 21.17
CA PRO A 222 -12.63 17.83 20.36
C PRO A 222 -12.49 19.34 20.50
N GLU A 223 -11.26 19.79 20.31
CA GLU A 223 -10.97 21.18 20.00
C GLU A 223 -11.01 21.36 18.47
N ILE A 224 -11.73 22.39 17.99
CA ILE A 224 -11.74 22.71 16.57
C ILE A 224 -10.61 23.68 16.28
N LYS A 225 -9.59 23.25 15.54
CA LYS A 225 -8.43 24.06 15.18
C LYS A 225 -8.38 24.32 13.69
N VAL A 226 -7.89 25.49 13.30
CA VAL A 226 -7.41 25.73 11.94
C VAL A 226 -5.89 25.61 11.98
N ILE A 227 -5.34 24.70 11.20
CA ILE A 227 -3.90 24.49 11.11
C ILE A 227 -3.38 24.94 9.75
N SER A 228 -2.15 25.46 9.76
CA SER A 228 -1.38 25.67 8.53
C SER A 228 -0.96 24.30 7.95
N PRO A 229 -0.72 24.20 6.63
CA PRO A 229 -0.19 22.96 6.06
C PRO A 229 1.12 22.54 6.75
N ILE A 230 1.27 21.25 7.02
CA ILE A 230 2.45 20.71 7.72
C ILE A 230 3.27 19.89 6.74
N LYS A 231 4.53 20.27 6.53
CA LYS A 231 5.46 19.50 5.72
C LYS A 231 6.03 18.36 6.56
N ILE A 232 6.00 17.14 6.03
CA ILE A 232 6.44 15.94 6.74
C ILE A 232 7.34 15.08 5.86
N PHE A 233 8.21 14.31 6.49
CA PHE A 233 8.79 13.12 5.87
C PHE A 233 8.13 11.89 6.48
N CYS A 234 7.68 10.95 5.66
CA CYS A 234 7.02 9.74 6.12
C CYS A 234 7.42 8.49 5.31
N ILE A 235 7.30 7.34 5.97
CA ILE A 235 7.57 6.03 5.42
C ILE A 235 6.33 5.17 5.62
N GLU A 236 5.86 4.52 4.56
CA GLU A 236 4.78 3.54 4.63
C GLU A 236 5.22 2.32 5.45
N VAL A 237 4.41 1.93 6.43
CA VAL A 237 4.70 0.80 7.31
C VAL A 237 4.45 -0.54 6.63
N GLY A 238 3.40 -0.64 5.80
CA GLY A 238 2.99 -1.89 5.17
C GLY A 238 2.88 -3.02 6.19
N GLU A 239 3.40 -4.21 5.89
CA GLU A 239 3.41 -5.35 6.83
C GLU A 239 4.59 -5.34 7.81
N ALA A 240 5.41 -4.29 7.85
CA ALA A 240 6.61 -4.27 8.69
C ALA A 240 6.28 -4.43 10.18
N TYR A 241 5.10 -3.99 10.63
CA TYR A 241 4.63 -4.14 12.02
C TYR A 241 4.52 -5.61 12.47
N LYS A 242 4.35 -6.56 11.55
CA LYS A 242 4.28 -8.00 11.85
C LYS A 242 5.64 -8.59 12.25
N ASN A 243 6.74 -7.88 11.97
CA ASN A 243 8.10 -8.37 12.23
C ASN A 243 8.93 -7.32 12.98
N LYS A 244 9.32 -7.64 14.21
CA LYS A 244 10.07 -6.74 15.10
C LYS A 244 11.35 -6.17 14.48
N LEU A 245 12.08 -6.96 13.69
CA LEU A 245 13.30 -6.50 13.02
C LEU A 245 12.98 -5.50 11.90
N LYS A 246 12.02 -5.82 11.02
CA LYS A 246 11.58 -4.92 9.95
C LYS A 246 11.05 -3.59 10.51
N TYR A 247 10.24 -3.66 11.56
CA TYR A 247 9.73 -2.49 12.24
C TYR A 247 10.85 -1.64 12.84
N ARG A 248 11.84 -2.26 13.50
CA ARG A 248 13.02 -1.54 14.02
C ARG A 248 13.83 -0.87 12.91
N LEU A 249 14.03 -1.53 11.77
CA LEU A 249 14.75 -0.94 10.63
C LEU A 249 14.00 0.26 10.06
N LEU A 250 12.66 0.23 10.03
CA LEU A 250 11.83 1.36 9.63
C LEU A 250 12.04 2.56 10.56
N TRP A 251 12.00 2.34 11.88
CA TRP A 251 12.28 3.37 12.87
C TRP A 251 13.69 3.96 12.76
N ASN A 252 14.71 3.12 12.58
CA ASN A 252 16.09 3.58 12.37
C ASN A 252 16.19 4.47 11.13
N LYS A 253 15.50 4.11 10.04
CA LYS A 253 15.45 4.92 8.82
C LYS A 253 14.76 6.26 9.08
N LEU A 254 13.65 6.27 9.82
CA LEU A 254 12.93 7.50 10.17
C LEU A 254 13.80 8.44 11.02
N LEU A 255 14.48 7.91 12.04
CA LEU A 255 15.39 8.65 12.91
C LEU A 255 16.58 9.24 12.14
N HIS A 256 17.18 8.45 11.25
CA HIS A 256 18.27 8.93 10.40
C HIS A 256 17.82 10.12 9.52
N HIS A 257 16.62 10.06 8.95
CA HIS A 257 16.07 11.20 8.20
C HIS A 257 15.76 12.41 9.10
N ALA A 258 15.34 12.19 10.34
CA ALA A 258 15.08 13.29 11.28
C ALA A 258 16.34 14.10 11.58
N GLU A 259 17.48 13.44 11.75
CA GLU A 259 18.79 14.09 11.96
C GLU A 259 19.19 14.93 10.74
N GLN A 260 18.90 14.46 9.53
CA GLN A 260 19.29 15.14 8.29
C GLN A 260 18.45 16.39 7.98
N TYR A 261 17.21 16.46 8.48
CA TYR A 261 16.26 17.52 8.11
C TYR A 261 16.01 18.57 9.20
N GLU A 262 16.80 18.58 10.28
CA GLU A 262 16.64 19.53 11.40
C GLU A 262 15.17 19.67 11.82
N ALA A 263 14.53 18.56 12.22
CA ALA A 263 13.10 18.52 12.58
C ALA A 263 12.66 19.72 13.47
N ASP A 264 11.42 20.18 13.30
CA ASP A 264 10.91 21.34 14.05
C ASP A 264 10.78 21.02 15.55
N PRO A 265 11.54 21.69 16.43
CA PRO A 265 11.54 21.42 17.86
C PRO A 265 10.22 21.80 18.55
N ARG A 266 9.34 22.55 17.88
CA ARG A 266 8.02 22.95 18.41
C ARG A 266 6.98 21.83 18.31
N TYR A 267 7.23 20.79 17.52
CA TYR A 267 6.30 19.68 17.24
C TYR A 267 6.93 18.30 17.42
N ASP A 268 7.87 18.22 18.36
CA ASP A 268 8.54 17.01 18.84
C ASP A 268 7.53 15.91 19.23
N LYS A 269 7.56 14.67 18.77
CA LYS A 269 8.39 13.92 17.82
C LYS A 269 7.48 12.81 17.33
N PHE A 270 7.49 12.57 16.03
CA PHE A 270 6.71 11.55 15.34
C PHE A 270 5.23 11.87 15.16
N ILE A 271 4.82 11.62 13.93
CA ILE A 271 3.44 11.63 13.49
C ILE A 271 3.14 10.26 12.90
N SER A 272 1.92 9.79 13.08
CA SER A 272 1.41 8.69 12.27
C SER A 272 0.30 9.21 11.35
N LEU A 273 0.23 8.66 10.15
CA LEU A 273 -0.82 8.99 9.18
C LEU A 273 -1.59 7.72 8.88
N SER A 274 -2.91 7.82 9.02
CA SER A 274 -3.86 6.77 8.65
C SER A 274 -4.66 7.26 7.46
N MET A 275 -4.48 6.63 6.29
CA MET A 275 -5.27 6.97 5.10
C MET A 275 -6.61 6.22 5.05
N ASP A 276 -6.74 5.17 5.86
CA ASP A 276 -7.84 4.22 5.85
C ASP A 276 -8.37 4.00 7.27
N ASP A 277 -9.67 3.72 7.37
CA ASP A 277 -10.31 3.31 8.61
C ASP A 277 -10.17 1.79 8.79
N PRO A 278 -9.49 1.29 9.83
CA PRO A 278 -9.28 -0.14 10.07
C PRO A 278 -10.56 -0.90 10.46
N SER A 279 -11.67 -0.21 10.75
CA SER A 279 -12.99 -0.84 10.91
C SER A 279 -13.66 -1.16 9.55
N ILE A 280 -13.22 -0.50 8.48
CA ILE A 280 -13.74 -0.64 7.12
C ILE A 280 -12.77 -1.44 6.23
N THR A 281 -11.48 -1.13 6.33
CA THR A 281 -10.42 -1.63 5.46
C THR A 281 -9.71 -2.80 6.14
N PRO A 282 -9.48 -3.93 5.46
CA PRO A 282 -8.69 -5.03 6.00
C PRO A 282 -7.30 -4.56 6.43
N THR A 283 -6.80 -5.03 7.57
CA THR A 283 -5.55 -4.55 8.17
C THR A 283 -4.34 -4.63 7.22
N GLU A 284 -4.26 -5.67 6.40
CA GLU A 284 -3.21 -5.86 5.38
C GLU A 284 -3.32 -4.90 4.19
N LYS A 285 -4.44 -4.17 4.07
CA LYS A 285 -4.71 -3.15 3.06
C LYS A 285 -4.67 -1.73 3.61
N CYS A 286 -4.64 -1.56 4.93
CA CYS A 286 -4.51 -0.26 5.57
C CYS A 286 -3.16 0.39 5.24
N ARG A 287 -3.23 1.62 4.74
CA ARG A 287 -2.07 2.43 4.37
C ARG A 287 -1.75 3.34 5.54
N PHE A 288 -0.82 2.86 6.35
CA PHE A 288 -0.36 3.51 7.56
C PHE A 288 1.08 3.97 7.37
N TYR A 289 1.36 5.22 7.74
CA TYR A 289 2.67 5.83 7.60
C TYR A 289 3.18 6.32 8.95
N LEU A 290 4.48 6.19 9.18
CA LEU A 290 5.18 6.85 10.28
C LEU A 290 6.01 7.98 9.70
N GLY A 291 5.97 9.13 10.35
CA GLY A 291 6.63 10.32 9.85
C GLY A 291 7.17 11.23 10.94
N ILE A 292 7.79 12.31 10.49
CA ILE A 292 8.32 13.41 11.28
C ILE A 292 7.94 14.72 10.59
N THR A 293 7.74 15.76 11.39
CA THR A 293 7.53 17.12 10.92
C THR A 293 8.84 17.76 10.47
N LEU A 294 8.79 18.55 9.41
CA LEU A 294 9.93 19.27 8.85
C LEU A 294 9.73 20.77 9.05
N ARG A 295 10.80 21.54 9.26
CA ARG A 295 10.70 23.01 9.34
C ARG A 295 10.41 23.61 7.96
N ASP A 296 9.64 24.69 7.93
CA ASP A 296 9.20 25.36 6.69
C ASP A 296 10.36 25.94 5.86
N ASP A 297 11.47 26.30 6.50
CA ASP A 297 12.68 26.87 5.88
C ASP A 297 13.66 25.82 5.36
N THR A 298 13.40 24.53 5.61
CA THR A 298 14.29 23.47 5.13
C THR A 298 14.36 23.51 3.61
N LYS A 299 15.57 23.76 3.09
CA LYS A 299 15.98 23.44 1.70
C LYS A 299 16.01 21.92 1.48
N ALA A 300 15.03 21.20 2.01
CA ALA A 300 14.85 19.78 1.82
C ALA A 300 14.70 19.55 0.32
N ARG A 301 15.74 18.95 -0.28
CA ARG A 301 15.69 18.53 -1.68
C ARG A 301 14.48 17.62 -1.83
N PRO A 302 13.73 17.69 -2.94
CA PRO A 302 12.59 16.81 -3.17
C PRO A 302 13.05 15.34 -3.13
N SER A 303 12.86 14.71 -1.97
CA SER A 303 13.18 13.30 -1.74
C SER A 303 11.89 12.48 -1.76
N PRO A 304 11.95 11.20 -2.13
CA PRO A 304 10.86 10.27 -1.84
C PRO A 304 10.47 10.36 -0.36
N GLY A 305 9.17 10.29 -0.07
CA GLY A 305 8.65 10.30 1.31
C GLY A 305 8.35 11.69 1.88
N ILE A 306 8.65 12.79 1.17
CA ILE A 306 8.16 14.11 1.58
C ILE A 306 6.69 14.25 1.16
N MET A 307 5.82 14.53 2.13
CA MET A 307 4.40 14.77 1.94
C MET A 307 3.99 16.07 2.65
N GLN A 308 2.81 16.57 2.31
CA GLN A 308 2.23 17.74 2.96
C GLN A 308 0.87 17.34 3.52
N ILE A 309 0.69 17.53 4.82
CA ILE A 309 -0.62 17.48 5.46
C ILE A 309 -1.33 18.77 5.05
N PRO A 310 -2.54 18.70 4.47
CA PRO A 310 -3.24 19.89 4.04
C PRO A 310 -3.57 20.78 5.23
N GLY A 311 -3.39 22.09 5.06
CA GLY A 311 -3.93 23.05 6.01
C GLY A 311 -5.44 23.07 5.94
N GLY A 312 -6.08 23.53 7.01
CA GLY A 312 -7.54 23.58 7.07
C GLY A 312 -8.07 23.39 8.47
N ARG A 313 -9.37 23.06 8.55
CA ARG A 313 -10.07 22.86 9.81
C ARG A 313 -10.02 21.40 10.23
N TYR A 314 -9.61 21.18 11.47
CA TYR A 314 -9.48 19.86 12.07
C TYR A 314 -10.25 19.80 13.39
N ALA A 315 -10.89 18.66 13.64
CA ALA A 315 -11.31 18.27 14.97
C ALA A 315 -10.15 17.52 15.63
N VAL A 316 -9.70 18.04 16.77
CA VAL A 316 -8.54 17.53 17.50
C VAL A 316 -9.01 16.87 18.78
N PHE A 317 -8.84 15.56 18.86
CA PHE A 317 -9.21 14.75 20.02
C PHE A 317 -7.97 14.40 20.82
N ARG A 318 -8.05 14.51 22.14
CA ARG A 318 -6.97 14.12 23.05
C ARG A 318 -7.25 12.75 23.63
N HIS A 319 -6.28 11.86 23.50
CA HIS A 319 -6.29 10.53 24.09
C HIS A 319 -5.13 10.40 25.07
N THR A 320 -5.43 9.96 26.29
CA THR A 320 -4.44 9.64 27.31
C THR A 320 -4.48 8.14 27.59
N GLY A 321 -3.35 7.47 27.45
CA GLY A 321 -3.19 6.05 27.73
C GLY A 321 -2.62 5.25 26.54
N SER A 322 -2.74 3.93 26.64
CA SER A 322 -2.17 2.99 25.66
C SER A 322 -2.63 3.25 24.22
N TYR A 323 -1.71 3.11 23.25
CA TYR A 323 -2.03 3.11 21.82
C TYR A 323 -2.97 1.96 21.42
N SER A 324 -2.96 0.86 22.18
CA SER A 324 -3.86 -0.27 21.91
C SER A 324 -5.34 0.08 22.05
N SER A 325 -5.70 1.18 22.73
CA SER A 325 -7.09 1.62 22.87
C SER A 325 -7.52 2.66 21.83
N LEU A 326 -6.60 3.16 20.97
CA LEU A 326 -6.91 4.17 19.94
C LEU A 326 -8.05 3.72 19.01
N HIS A 327 -8.12 2.43 18.66
CA HIS A 327 -9.21 1.91 17.82
C HIS A 327 -10.61 2.16 18.43
N LYS A 328 -10.73 2.15 19.77
CA LYS A 328 -12.00 2.47 20.47
C LYS A 328 -12.32 3.96 20.38
N VAL A 329 -11.29 4.80 20.41
CA VAL A 329 -11.41 6.25 20.26
C VAL A 329 -11.90 6.60 18.85
N TYR A 330 -11.24 6.07 17.81
CA TYR A 330 -11.68 6.27 16.42
C TYR A 330 -13.13 5.81 16.19
N ARG A 331 -13.49 4.63 16.72
CA ARG A 331 -14.86 4.14 16.64
C ARG A 331 -15.86 5.12 17.26
N SER A 332 -15.56 5.61 18.46
CA SER A 332 -16.41 6.60 19.15
C SER A 332 -16.52 7.91 18.36
N ILE A 333 -15.43 8.34 17.72
CA ILE A 333 -15.43 9.55 16.89
C ILE A 333 -16.34 9.37 15.65
N TYR A 334 -16.13 8.31 14.88
CA TYR A 334 -16.83 8.08 13.61
C TYR A 334 -18.28 7.62 13.77
N GLU A 335 -18.56 6.73 14.71
CA GLU A 335 -19.91 6.18 14.92
C GLU A 335 -20.79 7.08 15.81
N GLU A 336 -20.20 7.89 16.72
CA GLU A 336 -20.97 8.64 17.72
C GLU A 336 -20.81 10.16 17.65
N TRP A 337 -19.58 10.68 17.62
CA TRP A 337 -19.38 12.13 17.64
C TRP A 337 -19.85 12.77 16.33
N PHE A 338 -19.43 12.25 15.17
CA PHE A 338 -19.80 12.83 13.87
C PHE A 338 -21.32 12.80 13.60
N THR A 339 -22.01 11.77 14.07
CA THR A 339 -23.46 11.66 13.92
C THR A 339 -24.20 12.78 14.66
N LYS A 340 -23.69 13.21 15.81
CA LYS A 340 -24.28 14.26 16.67
C LYS A 340 -23.67 15.66 16.46
N SER A 341 -22.48 15.76 15.87
CA SER A 341 -21.76 17.04 15.75
C SER A 341 -22.32 17.95 14.64
N LYS A 342 -21.81 19.17 14.56
CA LYS A 342 -22.07 20.13 13.46
C LYS A 342 -21.07 19.99 12.31
N TYR A 343 -20.34 18.88 12.25
CA TYR A 343 -19.26 18.65 11.30
C TYR A 343 -19.42 17.31 10.56
N TYR A 344 -18.90 17.24 9.33
CA TYR A 344 -18.65 15.99 8.61
C TYR A 344 -17.14 15.81 8.44
N PRO A 345 -16.63 14.56 8.40
CA PRO A 345 -15.25 14.34 8.03
C PRO A 345 -15.07 14.65 6.54
N GLN A 346 -13.96 15.30 6.19
CA GLN A 346 -13.67 15.65 4.81
C GLN A 346 -13.17 14.43 4.00
N SER A 347 -12.54 13.46 4.66
CA SER A 347 -12.00 12.25 4.03
C SER A 347 -11.76 11.16 5.09
N THR A 348 -11.24 10.01 4.69
CA THR A 348 -10.78 8.94 5.59
C THR A 348 -9.40 9.22 6.19
N PHE A 349 -8.71 10.26 5.72
CA PHE A 349 -7.39 10.64 6.23
C PHE A 349 -7.50 11.20 7.64
N SER A 350 -6.69 10.66 8.55
CA SER A 350 -6.42 11.22 9.87
C SER A 350 -4.93 11.10 10.17
N PHE A 351 -4.47 11.88 11.15
CA PHE A 351 -3.12 11.75 11.66
C PHE A 351 -3.05 11.92 13.17
N GLU A 352 -2.01 11.36 13.78
CA GLU A 352 -1.78 11.40 15.22
C GLU A 352 -0.46 12.08 15.52
N MET A 353 -0.46 13.01 16.46
CA MET A 353 0.76 13.58 17.02
C MET A 353 0.98 13.00 18.41
N TYR A 354 2.17 12.44 18.63
CA TYR A 354 2.57 11.87 19.91
C TYR A 354 3.28 12.94 20.73
N MET A 355 2.63 13.39 21.81
CA MET A 355 3.07 14.55 22.59
C MET A 355 4.17 14.22 23.61
N ASN A 356 4.39 12.94 23.87
CA ASN A 356 5.42 12.42 24.78
C ASN A 356 5.96 11.07 24.27
N HIS A 357 7.14 10.69 24.76
CA HIS A 357 7.87 9.55 24.21
C HIS A 357 7.60 8.26 25.01
N PRO A 358 7.24 7.14 24.36
CA PRO A 358 6.87 5.91 25.06
C PRO A 358 8.01 5.22 25.81
N SER A 359 9.27 5.60 25.58
CA SER A 359 10.40 5.09 26.38
C SER A 359 10.65 5.88 27.66
N THR A 360 10.02 7.04 27.84
CA THR A 360 10.25 7.95 28.98
C THR A 360 8.95 8.32 29.71
N THR A 361 7.83 7.77 29.30
CA THR A 361 6.51 8.10 29.84
C THR A 361 5.73 6.81 30.09
N GLU A 362 5.08 6.73 31.25
CA GLU A 362 4.25 5.60 31.62
C GLU A 362 3.09 5.42 30.64
N THR A 363 2.69 4.17 30.39
CA THR A 363 1.68 3.86 29.36
C THR A 363 0.34 4.56 29.63
N SER A 364 -0.02 4.76 30.90
CA SER A 364 -1.23 5.48 31.32
C SER A 364 -1.15 6.99 31.11
N GLU A 365 0.03 7.55 30.88
CA GLU A 365 0.29 8.98 30.72
C GLU A 365 0.65 9.37 29.28
N LEU A 366 0.74 8.38 28.38
CA LEU A 366 0.98 8.64 26.96
C LEU A 366 -0.12 9.54 26.41
N LEU A 367 0.29 10.66 25.81
CA LEU A 367 -0.63 11.67 25.30
C LEU A 367 -0.54 11.70 23.78
N THR A 368 -1.69 11.43 23.14
CA THR A 368 -1.83 11.44 21.68
C THR A 368 -2.90 12.44 21.28
N GLU A 369 -2.58 13.32 20.34
CA GLU A 369 -3.57 14.19 19.69
C GLU A 369 -3.96 13.58 18.33
N ILE A 370 -5.24 13.31 18.14
CA ILE A 370 -5.81 12.76 16.90
C ILE A 370 -6.43 13.91 16.10
N TYR A 371 -5.96 14.12 14.89
CA TYR A 371 -6.40 15.16 13.98
C TYR A 371 -7.23 14.56 12.85
N ILE A 372 -8.50 14.96 12.77
CA ILE A 372 -9.41 14.56 11.68
C ILE A 372 -9.87 15.81 10.92
N PRO A 373 -9.67 15.89 9.59
CA PRO A 373 -10.09 17.04 8.80
C PRO A 373 -11.61 17.09 8.72
N VAL A 374 -12.18 18.27 8.97
CA VAL A 374 -13.63 18.46 9.07
C VAL A 374 -14.15 19.65 8.28
N ILE A 375 -15.34 19.46 7.72
CA ILE A 375 -16.17 20.52 7.13
C ILE A 375 -17.42 20.72 7.98
N ARG A 376 -18.00 21.92 7.96
CA ARG A 376 -19.25 22.20 8.66
C ARG A 376 -20.42 21.59 7.87
N LYS A 377 -21.39 21.00 8.57
CA LYS A 377 -22.62 20.46 7.97
C LYS A 377 -23.42 21.54 7.26
#